data_AF-A0A534NF91-F1
#
_entry.id   AF-A0A534NF91-F1
#
_cell.length_a   1.000
_cell.length_b   1.000
_cell.length_c   1.000
_cell.angle_alpha   90.00
_cell.angle_beta   90.00
_cell.angle_gamma   90.00
#
_symmetry.space_group_name_H-M   'P 1'
#
loop_
_entity.id
_entity.type
_entity.pdbx_description
1 polymer ?
#
loop_
_entity_poly.entity_id
_entity_poly.type
_entity_poly.pdbx_seq_one_letter_code
_entity_poly.pdbx_strand_id
1 'polypeptide(L)' 'EVDEMVRKAIAGGGKHAGDPQDHGFMYGWSFYDPDGHHWEVLWMDPQAIG' A
#
# COMPACT_ATOMS: atom_id res chain seq x y z
N GLU A 1 -6.90 -0.49 6.27
CA GLU A 1 -7.32 -0.51 4.84
C GLU A 1 -6.15 -0.83 3.92
N VAL A 2 -5.05 -0.06 3.97
CA VAL A 2 -3.81 -0.31 3.21
C VAL A 2 -3.32 -1.75 3.36
N ASP A 3 -3.13 -2.24 4.59
CA ASP A 3 -2.66 -3.61 4.83
C ASP A 3 -3.54 -4.69 4.20
N GLU A 4 -4.85 -4.50 4.27
CA GLU A 4 -5.80 -5.47 3.75
C GLU A 4 -5.72 -5.53 2.22
N MET A 5 -5.59 -4.36 1.58
CA MET A 5 -5.42 -4.27 0.13
C MET A 5 -4.12 -4.93 -0.32
N VAL A 6 -3.00 -4.62 0.34
CA VAL A 6 -1.71 -5.22 0.00
C VAL A 6 -1.74 -6.73 0.25
N ARG A 7 -2.23 -7.20 1.40
CA ARG A 7 -2.34 -8.64 1.68
C ARG A 7 -3.18 -9.38 0.64
N LYS A 8 -4.29 -8.78 0.17
CA LYS A 8 -5.11 -9.34 -0.92
C LYS A 8 -4.32 -9.42 -2.22
N ALA A 9 -3.57 -8.38 -2.57
CA ALA A 9 -2.73 -8.38 -3.77
C ALA A 9 -1.65 -9.47 -3.70
N ILE A 10 -0.97 -9.63 -2.56
CA ILE A 10 0.03 -10.68 -2.37
C ILE A 10 -0.59 -12.07 -2.44
N ALA A 11 -1.74 -12.28 -1.78
CA ALA A 11 -2.48 -13.54 -1.86
C ALA A 11 -2.94 -13.86 -3.30
N GLY A 12 -3.16 -12.84 -4.13
CA GLY A 12 -3.49 -12.94 -5.55
C GLY A 12 -2.30 -13.19 -6.48
N GLY A 13 -1.08 -13.40 -5.94
CA GLY A 13 0.13 -13.64 -6.72
C GLY A 13 1.01 -12.40 -6.93
N GLY A 14 0.64 -11.27 -6.35
CA GLY A 14 1.49 -10.09 -6.28
C GLY A 14 2.70 -10.28 -5.35
N LYS A 15 3.60 -9.30 -5.36
CA LYS A 15 4.84 -9.30 -4.55
C LYS A 15 5.00 -7.96 -3.85
N HIS A 16 5.56 -7.95 -2.64
CA HIS A 16 5.88 -6.70 -1.96
C HIS A 16 6.93 -5.92 -2.78
N ALA A 17 6.67 -4.64 -3.01
CA ALA A 17 7.59 -3.75 -3.73
C ALA A 17 8.50 -2.98 -2.77
N GLY A 18 8.08 -2.82 -1.52
CA GLY A 18 8.88 -2.27 -0.43
C GLY A 18 8.26 -2.59 0.93
N ASP A 19 8.86 -2.07 1.98
CA ASP A 19 8.30 -2.12 3.33
C ASP A 19 7.19 -1.06 3.49
N PRO A 20 6.24 -1.26 4.44
CA PRO A 20 5.27 -0.24 4.78
C PRO A 20 5.94 1.03 5.30
N GLN A 21 5.42 2.19 4.90
CA GLN A 21 5.84 3.51 5.36
C GLN A 21 4.80 4.06 6.32
N ASP A 22 5.20 4.34 7.55
CA ASP A 22 4.37 4.95 8.58
C ASP A 22 4.98 6.29 9.01
N HIS A 23 4.27 7.37 8.68
CA HIS A 23 4.63 8.74 9.03
C HIS A 23 3.64 9.35 10.05
N GLY A 24 2.78 8.53 10.68
CA GLY A 24 1.76 8.95 11.65
C GLY A 24 0.51 9.58 11.01
N PHE A 25 0.67 10.61 10.17
CA PHE A 25 -0.43 11.23 9.40
C PHE A 25 -0.67 10.57 8.03
N MET A 26 0.26 9.72 7.62
CA MET A 26 0.23 8.99 6.36
C MET A 26 0.75 7.58 6.60
N TYR A 27 0.02 6.61 6.09
CA TYR A 27 0.42 5.22 6.07
C TYR A 27 0.33 4.69 4.65
N GLY A 28 1.40 4.10 4.13
CA GLY A 28 1.47 3.64 2.76
C GLY A 28 2.19 2.32 2.63
N TRP A 29 1.83 1.52 1.64
CA TRP A 29 2.57 0.30 1.30
C TRP A 29 2.41 -0.04 -0.18
N SER A 30 3.47 -0.61 -0.75
CA SER A 30 3.59 -0.87 -2.18
C SER A 30 3.74 -2.34 -2.54
N PHE A 31 3.21 -2.70 -3.69
CA PHE A 31 3.28 -4.06 -4.24
C PHE A 31 3.35 -4.05 -5.76
N TYR A 32 3.87 -5.14 -6.33
CA TYR A 32 3.75 -5.47 -7.73
C TYR A 32 2.60 -6.43 -7.94
N ASP A 33 1.73 -6.18 -8.92
CA ASP A 33 0.73 -7.16 -9.35
C ASP A 33 1.37 -8.30 -10.17
N PRO A 34 0.63 -9.38 -10.49
CA PRO A 34 1.17 -10.48 -11.29
C PRO A 34 1.64 -10.09 -12.70
N ASP A 35 1.11 -8.98 -13.24
CA ASP A 35 1.50 -8.44 -14.54
C ASP A 35 2.77 -7.55 -14.45
N GLY A 36 3.24 -7.28 -13.24
CA GLY A 36 4.43 -6.49 -12.96
C GLY A 36 4.19 -5.00 -12.81
N HIS A 37 2.94 -4.53 -12.75
CA HIS A 37 2.65 -3.13 -12.46
C HIS A 37 2.95 -2.81 -11.00
N HIS A 38 3.57 -1.66 -10.77
CA HIS A 38 3.84 -1.16 -9.43
C HIS A 38 2.66 -0.34 -8.91
N TRP A 39 2.17 -0.70 -7.72
CA TRP A 39 1.07 -0.04 -7.05
C TRP A 39 1.51 0.49 -5.69
N GLU A 40 1.06 1.70 -5.35
CA GLU A 40 1.23 2.30 -4.03
C GLU A 40 -0.15 2.55 -3.43
N VAL A 41 -0.42 1.94 -2.29
CA VAL A 41 -1.67 2.11 -1.55
C VAL A 41 -1.39 3.02 -0.38
N LEU A 42 -2.14 4.12 -0.30
CA LEU A 42 -1.89 5.19 0.65
C LEU A 42 -3.17 5.48 1.42
N TRP A 43 -3.04 5.63 2.73
CA TRP A 43 -4.01 6.24 3.60
C TRP A 43 -3.39 7.52 4.19
N MET A 44 -4.19 8.57 4.29
CA MET A 44 -3.77 9.85 4.84
C MET A 44 -4.86 10.38 5.75
N ASP A 45 -4.47 10.98 6.88
CA ASP A 45 -5.41 11.63 7.80
C ASP A 45 -6.11 12.77 7.05
N PRO A 46 -7.45 12.75 6.94
CA PRO A 46 -8.19 13.83 6.29
C PRO A 46 -7.92 15.21 6.89
N GLN A 47 -7.54 15.32 8.17
CA GLN A 47 -7.18 16.60 8.79
C GLN A 47 -5.80 17.11 8.35
N ALA A 48 -4.94 16.24 7.81
CA ALA A 48 -3.68 16.64 7.17
C ALA A 48 -3.91 17.14 5.73
N ILE A 49 -5.09 16.86 5.16
CA ILE A 49 -5.56 17.38 3.87
C ILE A 49 -6.40 18.62 4.19
N GLY A 50 -5.72 19.77 4.34
CA GLY A 50 -6.29 21.02 4.87
C GLY A 50 -7.61 21.50 4.24
#